data_AF-A0A0E0AZR2-F1
#
_entry.id   AF-A0A0E0AZR2-F1
#
_cell.length_a   1.000
_cell.length_b   1.000
_cell.length_c   1.000
_cell.angle_alpha   90.00
_cell.angle_beta   90.00
_cell.angle_gamma   90.00
#
_symmetry.space_group_name_H-M   'P 1'
#
loop_
_entity.id
_entity.type
_entity.pdbx_description
1 polymer ?
#
loop_
_entity_poly.entity_id
_entity_poly.type
_entity_poly.pdbx_seq_one_letter_code
_entity_poly.pdbx_strand_id
1 'polypeptide(L)'
;MERERERKGERAGEGSRTASAVVAGGGRQRGKNERRLLPCKLVSMAWELTEVPGNSTPSLRGSTVEVIAAKIEPKLANSLIRQLSQACPLENLRHVKRVRRCCEYGEKSELSIILCLATGPEHCSEMFPQDVKKIVGTYELNTFIAKVARFPATSKEEWEEQCKLWPTSYHPPHDLDGVSGFKECELPSIFNCMRTALRLSELCLSTINNNL
;
A
#
# COMPACT_ATOMS: atom_id res chain seq x y z
N MET A 1 -49.47 28.07 30.39
CA MET A 1 -50.00 29.01 29.39
C MET A 1 -49.39 28.60 28.07
N GLU A 2 -50.09 27.82 27.25
CA GLU A 2 -51.06 28.34 26.25
C GLU A 2 -50.41 29.43 25.40
N ARG A 3 -50.41 29.42 24.07
CA ARG A 3 -51.23 28.74 23.06
C ARG A 3 -50.62 29.11 21.70
N GLU A 4 -50.63 28.22 20.69
CA GLU A 4 -51.50 28.31 19.49
C GLU A 4 -51.41 29.66 18.73
N ARG A 5 -51.33 29.77 17.40
CA ARG A 5 -51.83 28.91 16.31
C ARG A 5 -51.47 29.57 14.96
N GLU A 6 -51.18 28.72 13.99
CA GLU A 6 -51.79 28.63 12.64
C GLU A 6 -52.30 29.87 11.87
N ARG A 7 -52.03 29.84 10.55
CA ARG A 7 -52.98 29.91 9.39
C ARG A 7 -52.11 29.95 8.12
N LYS A 8 -52.11 29.02 7.15
CA LYS A 8 -53.13 28.34 6.32
C LYS A 8 -53.82 29.25 5.29
N GLY A 9 -53.76 28.83 4.03
CA GLY A 9 -54.58 29.26 2.87
C GLY A 9 -53.72 29.68 1.67
N GLU A 10 -54.06 29.49 0.40
CA GLU A 10 -55.12 28.80 -0.36
C GLU A 10 -54.77 29.08 -1.85
N ARG A 11 -54.51 28.08 -2.70
CA ARG A 11 -55.39 27.53 -3.77
C ARG A 11 -55.71 28.44 -5.00
N ALA A 12 -55.50 27.82 -6.18
CA ALA A 12 -56.25 27.90 -7.45
C ALA A 12 -56.09 29.10 -8.41
N GLY A 13 -56.06 28.76 -9.70
CA GLY A 13 -56.18 29.69 -10.83
C GLY A 13 -56.06 28.99 -12.19
N GLU A 14 -57.19 28.49 -12.69
CA GLU A 14 -57.41 27.97 -14.05
C GLU A 14 -57.25 29.03 -15.15
N GLY A 15 -57.03 28.59 -16.39
CA GLY A 15 -57.10 29.46 -17.58
C GLY A 15 -57.17 28.67 -18.88
N SER A 16 -58.40 28.31 -19.27
CA SER A 16 -58.79 27.62 -20.51
C SER A 16 -59.11 28.60 -21.65
N ARG A 17 -58.97 28.17 -22.93
CA ARG A 17 -59.74 28.56 -24.16
C ARG A 17 -59.08 27.88 -25.39
N THR A 18 -59.63 26.82 -26.02
CA THR A 18 -60.68 26.73 -27.09
C THR A 18 -60.33 27.47 -28.41
N ALA A 19 -60.54 27.00 -29.65
CA ALA A 19 -61.02 25.75 -30.27
C ALA A 19 -60.89 25.83 -31.83
N SER A 20 -61.16 24.69 -32.52
CA SER A 20 -61.53 24.46 -33.94
C SER A 20 -60.40 24.34 -35.00
N ALA A 21 -60.09 23.16 -35.59
CA ALA A 21 -60.83 22.26 -36.53
C ALA A 21 -60.67 22.73 -38.01
N VAL A 22 -60.46 21.95 -39.10
CA VAL A 22 -60.99 20.66 -39.61
C VAL A 22 -60.14 20.21 -40.86
N VAL A 23 -59.88 18.89 -41.03
CA VAL A 23 -59.79 18.04 -42.28
C VAL A 23 -58.58 17.99 -43.27
N ALA A 24 -58.05 16.74 -43.35
CA ALA A 24 -57.68 15.84 -44.47
C ALA A 24 -56.46 16.01 -45.41
N GLY A 25 -55.93 14.82 -45.78
CA GLY A 25 -54.93 14.53 -46.82
C GLY A 25 -53.66 13.95 -46.18
N GLY A 26 -53.39 12.65 -46.15
CA GLY A 26 -53.27 11.74 -47.29
C GLY A 26 -51.81 11.78 -47.81
N GLY A 27 -50.99 10.77 -47.50
CA GLY A 27 -49.64 10.68 -48.09
C GLY A 27 -48.63 9.86 -47.30
N ARG A 28 -48.64 8.54 -47.50
CA ARG A 28 -47.60 7.61 -47.06
C ARG A 28 -46.45 7.66 -48.06
N GLN A 29 -45.26 8.15 -47.67
CA GLN A 29 -44.02 7.82 -48.36
C GLN A 29 -42.92 7.45 -47.36
N ARG A 30 -42.58 6.15 -47.43
CA ARG A 30 -41.39 5.51 -46.89
C ARG A 30 -40.23 5.83 -47.82
N GLY A 31 -39.08 6.20 -47.28
CA GLY A 31 -37.82 5.79 -47.91
C GLY A 31 -36.64 6.73 -47.71
N LYS A 32 -35.54 6.10 -47.27
CA LYS A 32 -34.14 6.52 -47.38
C LYS A 32 -33.67 7.57 -46.37
N ASN A 33 -33.31 7.08 -45.18
CA ASN A 33 -32.27 7.73 -44.39
C ASN A 33 -31.04 6.82 -44.42
N GLU A 34 -30.14 7.13 -45.35
CA GLU A 34 -28.88 6.45 -45.60
C GLU A 34 -27.91 6.79 -44.46
N ARG A 35 -27.96 6.00 -43.39
CA ARG A 35 -26.97 6.07 -42.30
C ARG A 35 -25.66 5.51 -42.84
N ARG A 36 -24.76 6.41 -43.27
CA ARG A 36 -23.35 6.09 -43.50
C ARG A 36 -22.79 5.49 -42.22
N LEU A 37 -22.64 4.18 -42.19
CA LEU A 37 -21.95 3.45 -41.14
C LEU A 37 -20.46 3.83 -41.24
N LEU A 38 -19.98 4.57 -40.26
CA LEU A 38 -18.55 4.74 -40.06
C LEU A 38 -18.00 3.39 -39.56
N PRO A 39 -16.97 2.81 -40.20
CA PRO A 39 -16.39 1.58 -39.73
C PRO A 39 -15.70 1.84 -38.38
N CYS A 40 -16.26 1.29 -37.31
CA CYS A 40 -15.61 1.18 -36.03
C CYS A 40 -14.35 0.33 -36.23
N LYS A 41 -13.18 0.96 -36.36
CA LYS A 41 -11.90 0.25 -36.40
C LYS A 41 -11.76 -0.52 -35.08
N LEU A 42 -11.79 -1.85 -35.17
CA LEU A 42 -11.42 -2.72 -34.07
C LEU A 42 -9.95 -2.46 -33.74
N VAL A 43 -9.69 -1.72 -32.66
CA VAL A 43 -8.36 -1.66 -32.08
C VAL A 43 -8.13 -2.98 -31.38
N SER A 44 -7.30 -3.84 -31.98
CA SER A 44 -6.77 -5.02 -31.31
C SER A 44 -5.87 -4.53 -30.17
N MET A 45 -6.41 -4.53 -28.95
CA MET A 45 -5.61 -4.32 -27.75
C MET A 45 -4.88 -5.64 -27.47
N ALA A 46 -3.60 -5.71 -27.86
CA ALA A 46 -2.71 -6.77 -27.42
C ALA A 46 -2.51 -6.60 -25.91
N TRP A 47 -3.26 -7.35 -25.11
CA TRP A 47 -3.05 -7.42 -23.68
C TRP A 47 -1.98 -8.48 -23.41
N GLU A 48 -0.86 -8.05 -22.84
CA GLU A 48 0.22 -8.94 -22.41
C GLU A 48 -0.03 -9.33 -20.96
N LEU A 49 -0.21 -10.64 -20.71
CA LEU A 49 -0.38 -11.18 -19.37
C LEU A 49 0.99 -11.13 -18.67
N THR A 50 1.20 -10.13 -17.81
CA THR A 50 2.38 -10.10 -16.96
C THR A 50 2.08 -10.92 -15.70
N GLU A 51 2.81 -12.02 -15.51
CA GLU A 51 2.77 -12.74 -14.23
C GLU A 51 3.33 -11.84 -13.13
N VAL A 52 2.48 -11.46 -12.18
CA VAL A 52 2.92 -10.83 -10.94
C VAL A 52 3.41 -11.98 -10.06
N PRO A 53 4.70 -12.03 -9.67
CA PRO A 53 5.19 -13.08 -8.80
C PRO A 53 4.38 -13.05 -7.50
N GLY A 54 3.59 -14.09 -7.26
CA GLY A 54 3.02 -14.32 -5.94
C GLY A 54 4.15 -14.34 -4.93
N ASN A 55 3.94 -13.67 -3.79
CA ASN A 55 4.87 -13.42 -2.69
C ASN A 55 5.91 -14.54 -2.59
N SER A 56 7.04 -14.38 -3.28
CA SER A 56 8.09 -15.39 -3.24
C SER A 56 8.62 -15.37 -1.83
N THR A 57 8.33 -16.42 -1.05
CA THR A 57 8.90 -16.59 0.28
C THR A 57 10.41 -16.45 0.12
N PRO A 58 11.03 -15.39 0.66
CA PRO A 58 12.47 -15.23 0.51
C PRO A 58 13.10 -16.40 1.24
N SER A 59 13.74 -17.31 0.49
CA SER A 59 14.43 -18.44 1.12
C SER A 59 15.41 -17.89 2.17
N LEU A 60 15.27 -18.37 3.40
CA LEU A 60 15.94 -17.85 4.60
C LEU A 60 17.47 -17.72 4.44
N ARG A 61 18.06 -18.53 3.54
CA ARG A 61 19.49 -18.65 3.28
C ARG A 61 20.15 -17.42 2.63
N GLY A 62 19.37 -16.48 2.09
CA GLY A 62 19.85 -15.19 1.56
C GLY A 62 19.34 -13.97 2.32
N SER A 63 18.62 -14.16 3.43
CA SER A 63 17.86 -13.12 4.13
C SER A 63 18.60 -12.54 5.34
N THR A 64 19.93 -12.68 5.44
CA THR A 64 20.71 -12.10 6.55
C THR A 64 21.75 -11.12 6.06
N VAL A 65 22.00 -10.07 6.85
CA VAL A 65 23.04 -9.08 6.62
C VAL A 65 23.89 -8.93 7.87
N GLU A 66 25.14 -8.55 7.68
CA GLU A 66 26.08 -8.31 8.76
C GLU A 66 26.00 -6.85 9.22
N VAL A 67 25.99 -6.69 10.53
CA VAL A 67 25.98 -5.39 11.21
C VAL A 67 27.13 -5.34 12.19
N ILE A 68 27.65 -4.14 12.42
CA ILE A 68 28.59 -3.89 13.49
C ILE A 68 27.79 -3.52 14.74
N ALA A 69 27.96 -4.31 15.79
CA ALA A 69 27.33 -4.12 17.08
C ALA A 69 28.40 -3.89 18.16
N ALA A 70 28.00 -3.37 19.31
CA ALA A 70 28.89 -3.21 20.46
C ALA A 70 28.23 -3.64 21.76
N LYS A 71 29.02 -4.14 22.70
CA LYS A 71 28.58 -4.36 24.09
C LYS A 71 28.55 -3.02 24.82
N ILE A 72 27.47 -2.77 25.57
CA ILE A 72 27.26 -1.52 26.29
C ILE A 72 26.66 -1.75 27.68
N GLU A 73 26.93 -0.82 28.58
CA GLU A 73 26.23 -0.76 29.86
C GLU A 73 24.80 -0.21 29.71
N PRO A 74 23.83 -0.69 30.51
CA PRO A 74 22.45 -0.19 30.50
C PRO A 74 22.31 1.33 30.66
N LYS A 75 23.22 1.97 31.40
CA LYS A 75 23.22 3.42 31.66
C LYS A 75 23.45 4.25 30.39
N LEU A 76 24.24 3.71 29.45
CA LEU A 76 24.62 4.42 28.22
C LEU A 76 23.60 4.22 27.09
N ALA A 77 22.73 3.22 27.18
CA ALA A 77 21.84 2.81 26.10
C ALA A 77 20.96 3.94 25.56
N ASN A 78 20.28 4.70 26.42
CA ASN A 78 19.39 5.79 25.98
C ASN A 78 20.15 6.92 25.26
N SER A 79 21.35 7.25 25.73
CA SER A 79 22.21 8.26 25.10
C SER A 79 22.67 7.80 23.72
N LEU A 80 23.20 6.57 23.65
CA LEU A 80 23.69 5.97 22.41
C LEU A 80 22.57 5.79 21.39
N ILE A 81 21.37 5.34 21.79
CA ILE A 81 20.22 5.23 20.89
C ILE A 81 19.91 6.58 20.24
N ARG A 82 19.89 7.68 21.01
CA ARG A 82 19.58 9.01 20.49
C ARG A 82 20.65 9.50 19.51
N GLN A 83 21.92 9.43 19.90
CA GLN A 83 23.04 9.84 19.05
C GLN A 83 23.10 9.02 17.76
N LEU A 84 22.99 7.70 17.87
CA LEU A 84 23.05 6.82 16.71
C LEU A 84 21.81 6.95 15.81
N SER A 85 20.65 7.31 16.35
CA SER A 85 19.45 7.55 15.52
C SER A 85 19.57 8.81 14.68
N GLN A 86 20.40 9.77 15.10
CA GLN A 86 20.74 10.96 14.31
C GLN A 86 21.90 10.70 13.36
N ALA A 87 22.96 10.05 13.83
CA ALA A 87 24.20 9.83 13.08
C ALA A 87 24.10 8.71 12.02
N CYS A 88 23.38 7.63 12.32
CA CYS A 88 23.26 6.48 11.42
C CYS A 88 21.89 5.79 11.60
N PRO A 89 20.83 6.32 10.96
CA PRO A 89 19.52 5.68 10.95
C PRO A 89 19.58 4.33 10.23
N LEU A 90 18.94 3.30 10.82
CA LEU A 90 18.89 1.96 10.26
C LEU A 90 17.70 1.80 9.30
N GLU A 91 17.66 2.59 8.22
CA GLU A 91 16.49 2.66 7.33
C GLU A 91 16.11 1.31 6.70
N ASN A 92 17.12 0.51 6.35
CA ASN A 92 16.92 -0.83 5.76
C ASN A 92 16.61 -1.91 6.81
N LEU A 93 16.67 -1.59 8.11
CA LEU A 93 16.53 -2.55 9.21
C LEU A 93 15.58 -2.03 10.29
N ARG A 94 14.53 -1.27 9.91
CA ARG A 94 13.56 -0.69 10.86
C ARG A 94 12.79 -1.74 11.68
N HIS A 95 12.66 -2.96 11.16
CA HIS A 95 12.07 -4.09 11.88
C HIS A 95 13.00 -4.67 12.94
N VAL A 96 14.30 -4.43 12.86
CA VAL A 96 15.30 -4.92 13.81
C VAL A 96 15.39 -3.97 15.00
N LYS A 97 15.30 -4.50 16.23
CA LYS A 97 15.45 -3.67 17.43
C LYS A 97 16.90 -3.23 17.56
N ARG A 98 17.16 -1.94 17.78
CA ARG A 98 18.54 -1.43 17.86
C ARG A 98 19.34 -2.00 19.03
N VAL A 99 18.67 -2.32 20.14
CA VAL A 99 19.27 -2.85 21.36
C VAL A 99 18.70 -4.24 21.66
N ARG A 100 19.58 -5.15 22.08
CA ARG A 100 19.23 -6.45 22.65
C ARG A 100 19.79 -6.57 24.06
N ARG A 101 19.10 -7.33 24.91
CA ARG A 101 19.62 -7.74 26.22
C ARG A 101 20.35 -9.07 26.05
N CYS A 102 21.59 -9.16 26.54
CA CYS A 102 22.30 -10.42 26.68
C CYS A 102 22.05 -10.94 28.10
N CYS A 103 21.33 -12.06 28.21
CA CYS A 103 21.12 -12.74 29.48
C CYS A 103 22.08 -13.92 29.54
N GLU A 104 23.33 -13.70 29.94
CA GLU A 104 24.19 -14.80 30.39
C GLU A 104 23.82 -15.12 31.85
N TYR A 105 23.72 -16.40 32.17
CA TYR A 105 23.09 -16.93 33.38
C TYR A 105 23.88 -16.49 34.64
N GLY A 106 23.49 -15.36 35.25
CA GLY A 106 24.00 -14.92 36.56
C GLY A 106 24.88 -13.66 36.58
N GLU A 107 25.21 -13.05 35.45
CA GLU A 107 25.98 -11.79 35.41
C GLU A 107 25.09 -10.54 35.26
N LYS A 108 25.68 -9.38 35.54
CA LYS A 108 25.05 -8.06 35.34
C LYS A 108 24.48 -8.00 33.92
N SER A 109 23.23 -7.56 33.77
CA SER A 109 22.57 -7.51 32.46
C SER A 109 23.35 -6.63 31.46
N GLU A 110 24.15 -7.27 30.61
CA GLU A 110 24.84 -6.59 29.50
C GLU A 110 23.84 -6.34 28.36
N LEU A 111 23.99 -5.19 27.70
CA LEU A 111 23.22 -4.89 26.50
C LEU A 111 24.15 -4.91 25.30
N SER A 112 23.63 -5.27 24.13
CA SER A 112 24.31 -5.03 22.86
C SER A 112 23.49 -4.06 22.01
N ILE A 113 24.18 -3.17 21.30
CA ILE A 113 23.57 -2.17 20.42
C ILE A 113 24.13 -2.29 19.01
N ILE A 114 23.28 -2.12 18.00
CA ILE A 114 23.69 -2.01 16.59
C ILE A 114 24.17 -0.58 16.32
N LEU A 115 25.40 -0.47 15.82
CA LEU A 115 26.02 0.79 15.42
C LEU A 115 25.65 1.14 13.98
N CYS A 116 26.01 0.27 13.04
CA CYS A 116 25.78 0.45 11.60
C CYS A 116 25.82 -0.87 10.82
N LEU A 117 25.46 -0.84 9.54
CA LEU A 117 25.68 -1.95 8.60
C LEU A 117 27.18 -2.18 8.38
N ALA A 118 27.60 -3.43 8.26
CA ALA A 118 28.95 -3.75 7.83
C ALA A 118 29.07 -3.48 6.32
N THR A 119 29.99 -2.60 5.91
CA THR A 119 30.22 -2.27 4.51
C THR A 119 31.63 -2.70 4.12
N GLY A 120 31.74 -3.70 3.25
CA GLY A 120 33.02 -4.15 2.67
C GLY A 120 33.36 -5.62 2.98
N PRO A 121 34.18 -6.27 2.12
CA PRO A 121 34.58 -7.67 2.27
C PRO A 121 35.66 -7.88 3.35
N GLU A 122 36.30 -6.81 3.82
CA GLU A 122 37.31 -6.86 4.88
C GLU A 122 36.72 -6.18 6.11
N HIS A 123 36.55 -6.96 7.18
CA HIS A 123 35.90 -6.60 8.45
C HIS A 123 36.68 -5.57 9.29
N CYS A 124 37.34 -4.62 8.64
CA CYS A 124 38.12 -3.58 9.26
C CYS A 124 37.20 -2.55 9.91
N SER A 125 37.44 -2.28 11.19
CA SER A 125 36.89 -1.20 12.03
C SER A 125 37.09 0.22 11.44
N GLU A 126 37.57 0.34 10.21
CA GLU A 126 37.93 1.59 9.55
C GLU A 126 36.83 2.16 8.65
N MET A 127 35.72 1.45 8.39
CA MET A 127 34.62 1.96 7.53
C MET A 127 33.37 2.40 8.30
N PHE A 128 33.50 2.85 9.56
CA PHE A 128 32.40 3.56 10.19
C PHE A 128 32.12 4.89 9.48
N PRO A 129 30.83 5.30 9.39
CA PRO A 129 30.47 6.70 9.21
C PRO A 129 31.20 7.56 10.26
N GLN A 130 31.62 8.75 9.86
CA GLN A 130 32.49 9.62 10.67
C GLN A 130 31.91 9.90 12.05
N ASP A 131 30.59 10.04 12.15
CA ASP A 131 29.90 10.27 13.41
C ASP A 131 29.81 9.02 14.30
N VAL A 132 29.69 7.84 13.70
CA VAL A 132 29.73 6.57 14.45
C VAL A 132 31.14 6.31 15.00
N LYS A 133 32.19 6.63 14.23
CA LYS A 133 33.60 6.61 14.67
C LYS A 133 33.82 7.43 15.94
N LYS A 134 33.29 8.66 15.97
CA LYS A 134 33.38 9.54 17.15
C LYS A 134 32.70 8.91 18.36
N ILE A 135 31.52 8.33 18.18
CA ILE A 135 30.78 7.67 19.26
C ILE A 135 31.56 6.46 19.79
N VAL A 136 32.09 5.61 18.92
CA VAL A 136 32.90 4.45 19.31
C VAL A 136 34.14 4.87 20.11
N GLY A 137 34.85 5.91 19.68
CA GLY A 137 36.01 6.44 20.40
C GLY A 137 35.67 7.14 21.72
N THR A 138 34.53 7.85 21.78
CA THR A 138 34.11 8.59 22.99
C THR A 138 33.77 7.66 24.14
N TYR A 139 33.16 6.51 23.84
CA TYR A 139 32.69 5.55 24.84
C TYR A 139 33.55 4.27 24.89
N GLU A 140 34.67 4.23 24.15
CA GLU A 140 35.58 3.08 24.04
C GLU A 140 34.82 1.75 23.80
N LEU A 141 33.89 1.78 22.84
CA LEU A 141 32.97 0.68 22.63
C LEU A 141 33.67 -0.55 22.06
N ASN A 142 33.47 -1.71 22.68
CA ASN A 142 33.95 -2.99 22.16
C ASN A 142 33.02 -3.49 21.04
N THR A 143 33.49 -3.40 19.79
CA THR A 143 32.72 -3.72 18.58
C THR A 143 32.91 -5.16 18.12
N PHE A 144 31.84 -5.77 17.61
CA PHE A 144 31.84 -7.11 17.02
C PHE A 144 30.84 -7.19 15.87
N ILE A 145 30.95 -8.23 15.04
CA ILE A 145 30.01 -8.46 13.93
C ILE A 145 28.87 -9.36 14.38
N ALA A 146 27.65 -8.94 14.07
CA ALA A 146 26.43 -9.72 14.29
C ALA A 146 25.69 -9.92 12.97
N LYS A 147 24.96 -11.03 12.85
CA LYS A 147 24.05 -11.30 11.73
C LYS A 147 22.63 -10.92 12.14
N VAL A 148 21.93 -10.21 11.28
CA VAL A 148 20.53 -9.82 11.47
C VAL A 148 19.72 -10.13 10.23
N ALA A 149 18.40 -10.25 10.39
CA ALA A 149 17.49 -10.44 9.27
C ALA A 149 17.45 -9.19 8.38
N ARG A 150 17.64 -9.38 7.07
CA ARG A 150 17.61 -8.34 6.03
C ARG A 150 16.20 -7.79 5.82
N PHE A 151 15.20 -8.66 5.89
CA PHE A 151 13.81 -8.35 5.61
C PHE A 151 12.94 -8.62 6.84
N PRO A 152 11.82 -7.90 7.01
CA PRO A 152 10.84 -8.21 8.04
C PRO A 152 10.23 -9.60 7.79
N ALA A 153 9.95 -10.32 8.88
CA ALA A 153 9.31 -11.62 8.80
C ALA A 153 7.90 -11.52 8.21
N THR A 154 7.58 -12.46 7.33
CA THR A 154 6.27 -12.60 6.70
C THR A 154 5.36 -13.60 7.42
N SER A 155 5.95 -14.49 8.21
CA SER A 155 5.24 -15.44 9.07
C SER A 155 5.75 -15.40 10.52
N LYS A 156 4.96 -15.97 11.43
CA LYS A 156 5.33 -16.07 12.84
C LYS A 156 6.54 -16.99 13.04
N GLU A 157 6.59 -18.11 12.32
CA GLU A 157 7.69 -19.08 12.38
C GLU A 157 8.99 -18.43 11.88
N GLU A 158 8.90 -17.65 10.79
CA GLU A 158 10.05 -16.88 10.29
C GLU A 158 10.53 -15.87 11.34
N TRP A 159 9.60 -15.15 11.98
CA TRP A 159 9.94 -14.19 13.03
C TRP A 159 10.66 -14.83 14.23
N GLU A 160 10.22 -16.02 14.64
CA GLU A 160 10.86 -16.79 15.72
C GLU A 160 12.30 -17.17 15.34
N GLU A 161 12.55 -17.61 14.11
CA GLU A 161 13.91 -17.88 13.61
C GLU A 161 14.77 -16.62 13.55
N GLN A 162 14.21 -15.49 13.09
CA GLN A 162 14.92 -14.21 13.03
C GLN A 162 15.31 -13.74 14.45
N CYS A 163 14.42 -13.91 15.43
CA CYS A 163 14.68 -13.52 16.82
C CYS A 163 15.82 -14.30 17.48
N LYS A 164 16.15 -15.50 16.99
CA LYS A 164 17.35 -16.25 17.44
C LYS A 164 18.65 -15.54 17.06
N LEU A 165 18.67 -14.82 15.94
CA LEU A 165 19.82 -14.04 15.50
C LEU A 165 19.88 -12.69 16.22
N TRP A 166 18.78 -11.95 16.13
CA TRP A 166 18.64 -10.64 16.75
C TRP A 166 17.16 -10.31 16.93
N PRO A 167 16.76 -9.66 18.04
CA PRO A 167 15.35 -9.33 18.26
C PRO A 167 14.79 -8.42 17.17
N THR A 168 13.69 -8.84 16.57
CA THR A 168 12.92 -8.06 15.58
C THR A 168 11.50 -7.80 16.09
N SER A 169 10.83 -6.80 15.54
CA SER A 169 9.42 -6.52 15.77
C SER A 169 8.57 -7.26 14.75
N TYR A 170 7.64 -8.09 15.22
CA TYR A 170 6.60 -8.69 14.38
C TYR A 170 5.34 -7.85 14.48
N HIS A 171 4.90 -7.35 13.33
CA HIS A 171 3.56 -6.82 13.17
C HIS A 171 2.86 -7.80 12.25
N PRO A 172 1.98 -8.67 12.78
CA PRO A 172 1.13 -9.48 11.93
C PRO A 172 0.47 -8.54 10.92
N PRO A 173 0.45 -8.87 9.62
CA PRO A 173 -0.37 -8.12 8.69
C PRO A 173 -1.78 -8.12 9.27
N HIS A 174 -2.25 -6.94 9.69
CA HIS A 174 -3.64 -6.81 10.13
C HIS A 174 -4.51 -7.24 8.96
N ASP A 175 -5.40 -8.20 9.23
CA ASP A 175 -6.32 -8.78 8.26
C ASP A 175 -6.89 -7.68 7.35
N LEU A 176 -6.58 -7.76 6.06
CA LEU A 176 -7.36 -7.27 4.91
C LEU A 176 -8.16 -5.94 5.01
N ASP A 177 -7.80 -4.99 5.86
CA ASP A 177 -8.13 -3.57 5.64
C ASP A 177 -7.10 -2.91 4.70
N GLY A 178 -6.02 -3.65 4.39
CA GLY A 178 -4.93 -3.26 3.49
C GLY A 178 -5.14 -3.58 2.02
N VAL A 179 -6.24 -4.23 1.62
CA VAL A 179 -6.91 -3.75 0.42
C VAL A 179 -7.64 -2.53 0.93
N SER A 180 -7.04 -1.34 0.82
CA SER A 180 -7.86 -0.14 0.84
C SER A 180 -8.93 -0.44 -0.19
N GLY A 181 -10.16 -0.71 0.27
CA GLY A 181 -11.30 -0.73 -0.64
C GLY A 181 -11.22 0.53 -1.48
N PHE A 182 -11.76 0.46 -2.69
CA PHE A 182 -11.90 1.65 -3.51
C PHE A 182 -12.44 2.79 -2.64
N LYS A 183 -11.77 3.95 -2.69
CA LYS A 183 -12.23 5.09 -1.90
C LYS A 183 -13.67 5.39 -2.29
N GLU A 184 -14.50 5.88 -1.38
CA GLU A 184 -15.89 6.19 -1.72
C GLU A 184 -16.01 7.16 -2.91
N CYS A 185 -15.02 8.04 -3.10
CA CYS A 185 -14.92 8.94 -4.26
C CYS A 185 -14.56 8.25 -5.58
N GLU A 186 -13.99 7.04 -5.55
CA GLU A 186 -13.62 6.24 -6.73
C GLU A 186 -14.78 5.33 -7.19
N LEU A 187 -15.71 5.00 -6.28
CA LEU A 187 -16.88 4.15 -6.57
C LEU A 187 -17.69 4.60 -7.80
N PRO A 188 -18.04 5.90 -7.98
CA PRO A 188 -18.80 6.33 -9.15
C PRO A 188 -18.06 6.04 -10.47
N SER A 189 -16.75 6.26 -10.49
CA SER A 189 -15.91 6.00 -11.66
C SER A 189 -15.85 4.50 -11.96
N ILE A 190 -15.72 3.66 -10.93
CA ILE A 190 -15.70 2.20 -11.08
C ILE A 190 -17.03 1.69 -11.62
N PHE A 191 -18.15 2.13 -11.05
CA PHE A 191 -19.47 1.78 -11.56
C PHE A 191 -19.67 2.22 -13.01
N ASN A 192 -19.18 3.41 -13.37
CA ASN A 192 -19.27 3.90 -14.74
C ASN A 192 -18.42 3.05 -15.71
N CYS A 193 -17.20 2.69 -15.31
CA CYS A 193 -16.34 1.79 -16.07
C CYS A 193 -16.99 0.42 -16.28
N MET A 194 -17.51 -0.21 -15.20
CA MET A 194 -18.19 -1.50 -15.28
C MET A 194 -19.44 -1.43 -16.18
N ARG A 195 -20.28 -0.41 -16.01
CA ARG A 195 -21.48 -0.22 -16.84
C ARG A 195 -21.14 -0.03 -18.31
N THR A 196 -20.06 0.69 -18.59
CA THR A 196 -19.59 0.91 -19.97
C THR A 196 -19.08 -0.40 -20.57
N ALA A 197 -18.31 -1.19 -19.82
CA ALA A 197 -17.84 -2.50 -20.28
C ALA A 197 -19.00 -3.45 -20.62
N LEU A 198 -20.05 -3.50 -19.78
CA LEU A 198 -21.25 -4.30 -20.02
C LEU A 198 -22.02 -3.85 -21.28
N ARG A 199 -22.19 -2.53 -21.47
CA ARG A 199 -22.87 -2.02 -22.69
C ARG A 199 -22.07 -2.33 -23.96
N LEU A 200 -20.74 -2.21 -23.88
CA LEU A 200 -19.88 -2.53 -25.01
C LEU A 200 -19.92 -4.02 -25.34
N SER A 201 -19.98 -4.91 -24.34
CA SER A 201 -20.10 -6.35 -24.60
C SER A 201 -21.45 -6.72 -25.23
N GLU A 202 -22.56 -6.12 -24.79
CA GLU A 202 -23.89 -6.30 -25.40
C GLU A 202 -23.94 -5.81 -26.86
N LEU A 203 -23.31 -4.67 -27.15
CA LEU A 203 -23.21 -4.15 -28.52
C LEU A 203 -22.35 -5.05 -29.41
N CYS A 204 -21.24 -5.58 -28.89
CA CYS A 204 -20.42 -6.55 -29.61
C CYS A 204 -21.20 -7.85 -29.90
N LEU A 205 -21.92 -8.39 -28.91
CA LEU A 205 -22.73 -9.61 -29.05
C LEU A 205 -23.89 -9.43 -30.05
N SER A 206 -24.61 -8.31 -29.98
CA SER A 206 -25.70 -8.01 -30.92
C SER A 206 -25.18 -7.74 -32.34
N THR A 207 -23.98 -7.17 -32.50
CA THR A 207 -23.36 -7.01 -33.81
C THR A 207 -22.96 -8.36 -34.42
N ILE A 208 -22.49 -9.32 -33.61
CA ILE A 208 -22.16 -10.67 -34.08
C ILE A 208 -23.44 -11.41 -34.53
N ASN A 209 -24.52 -11.35 -33.74
CA ASN A 209 -25.78 -12.04 -34.06
C ASN A 209 -26.54 -11.45 -35.27
N ASN A 210 -26.29 -10.19 -35.65
CA ASN A 210 -26.90 -9.56 -36.83
C ASN A 210 -26.08 -9.74 -38.12
N ASN A 211 -24.91 -10.39 -38.05
CA ASN A 211 -24.04 -10.68 -39.20
C ASN A 211 -23.90 -12.21 -39.46
N LEU A 212 -24.76 -13.02 -38.84
CA LEU A 212 -25.01 -14.44 -39.12
C LEU A 212 -26.38 -14.57 -39.78
#